data_AF-A0A9P4GAD2-F1
#
_entry.id   AF-A0A9P4GAD2-F1
#
_cell.length_a   1.000
_cell.length_b   1.000
_cell.length_c   1.000
_cell.angle_alpha   90.00
_cell.angle_beta   90.00
_cell.angle_gamma   90.00
#
_symmetry.space_group_name_H-M   'P 1'
#
loop_
_entity.id
_entity.type
_entity.pdbx_description
1 polymer ?
#
loop_
_entity_poly.entity_id
_entity_poly.type
_entity_poly.pdbx_seq_one_letter_code
_entity_poly.pdbx_strand_id
1 'polypeptide(L)'
;MLMSQRRFETWAVFAMQILWDTQRELGPMLQIGSQLLGKTARELIESYQVYLNTEGLDKVGGLHKMFRSDMEARRNHIVAVALDVEFQPVTDQREEKVPWKVLELQGFSLLQCHPALCGLILADIRDEHHRTSFDMAGDQCQILVAAHLYNAAHQSEFLSKDVQWADMDWFIEQQGSDWIFVGARPQQGIEIARRLGLARGLGITRYAKDYKYPKSGLGSEGIHCVRGKNRRLDYLARLSQLSYERQGNPYKKISGSSRAKEDILVMLDALIKDYLGPEGASTKLSPLDTLCTFKDAVQMDEFALNFDVMEFYLRCMELLRKIQDHCLTHAPLDYPEEMFDKGIGMNTVTAELLHDLSGRPRFHGIMFPHAVTMLRNVIVEEGSAVLTKARARQHQKKLQHTETGNEVEPSFENPPEDDLPVKLRSQCGFMVFQDENGDCRMLFDSR
;
A
#
# COMPACT_ATOMS: atom_id res chain seq x y z
N MET A 1 34.59 -44.27 21.05
CA MET A 1 33.27 -43.93 20.49
C MET A 1 33.51 -42.94 19.36
N LEU A 2 33.37 -43.39 18.11
CA LEU A 2 33.64 -42.59 16.92
C LEU A 2 32.63 -41.45 16.87
N MET A 3 33.07 -40.21 17.09
CA MET A 3 32.31 -39.04 16.66
C MET A 3 32.11 -39.16 15.16
N SER A 4 30.91 -39.52 14.72
CA SER A 4 30.57 -39.45 13.31
C SER A 4 30.83 -38.01 12.87
N GLN A 5 31.62 -37.82 11.82
CA GLN A 5 31.81 -36.52 11.19
C GLN A 5 30.45 -36.05 10.69
N ARG A 6 29.74 -35.28 11.52
CA ARG A 6 28.52 -34.60 11.10
C ARG A 6 28.96 -33.53 10.09
N ARG A 7 28.60 -33.75 8.83
CA ARG A 7 28.79 -32.74 7.78
C ARG A 7 27.68 -31.72 7.95
N PHE A 8 28.05 -30.54 8.47
CA PHE A 8 27.16 -29.39 8.43
C PHE A 8 27.09 -28.86 7.00
N GLU A 9 25.90 -28.47 6.56
CA GLU A 9 25.74 -27.83 5.27
C GLU A 9 26.37 -26.44 5.33
N THR A 10 27.23 -26.10 4.35
CA THR A 10 28.02 -24.86 4.37
C THR A 10 27.14 -23.60 4.47
N TRP A 11 25.95 -23.62 3.87
CA TRP A 11 25.01 -22.52 3.96
C TRP A 11 24.47 -22.32 5.39
N ALA A 12 24.29 -23.39 6.16
CA ALA A 12 23.79 -23.30 7.53
C ALA A 12 24.84 -22.66 8.44
N VAL A 13 26.11 -23.05 8.28
CA VAL A 13 27.24 -22.40 8.99
C VAL A 13 27.32 -20.92 8.64
N PHE A 14 27.17 -20.58 7.36
CA PHE A 14 27.19 -19.19 6.91
C PHE A 14 26.00 -18.36 7.44
N ALA A 15 24.79 -18.92 7.42
CA ALA A 15 23.60 -18.25 7.96
C ALA A 15 23.72 -17.99 9.47
N MET A 16 24.23 -18.97 10.22
CA MET A 16 24.48 -18.80 11.65
C MET A 16 25.56 -17.77 11.95
N GLN A 17 26.63 -17.73 11.13
CA GLN A 17 27.66 -16.70 11.24
C GLN A 17 27.06 -15.31 11.00
N ILE A 18 26.25 -15.13 9.96
CA ILE A 18 25.56 -13.86 9.69
C ILE A 18 24.69 -13.45 10.87
N LEU A 19 23.91 -14.38 11.43
CA LEU A 19 23.05 -14.10 12.57
C LEU A 19 23.88 -13.66 13.79
N TRP A 20 24.94 -14.41 14.09
CA TRP A 20 25.83 -14.12 15.21
C TRP A 20 26.53 -12.76 15.06
N ASP A 21 27.11 -12.48 13.90
CA ASP A 21 27.76 -11.20 13.62
C ASP A 21 26.74 -10.06 13.70
N THR A 22 25.54 -10.24 13.14
CA THR A 22 24.46 -9.23 13.24
C THR A 22 24.12 -8.92 14.69
N GLN A 23 23.99 -9.94 15.54
CA GLN A 23 23.69 -9.76 16.96
C GLN A 23 24.81 -9.05 17.70
N ARG A 24 26.05 -9.41 17.40
CA ARG A 24 27.25 -8.80 18.00
C ARG A 24 27.38 -7.33 17.62
N GLU A 25 27.29 -7.03 16.32
CA GLU A 25 27.49 -5.66 15.81
C GLU A 25 26.36 -4.72 16.25
N LEU A 26 25.11 -5.20 16.30
CA LEU A 26 23.99 -4.37 16.74
C LEU A 26 23.92 -4.24 18.26
N GLY A 27 24.33 -5.26 19.01
CA GLY A 27 24.34 -5.25 20.47
C GLY A 27 23.03 -4.73 21.08
N PRO A 28 23.03 -3.60 21.82
CA PRO A 28 21.81 -3.02 22.40
C PRO A 28 20.72 -2.62 21.38
N MET A 29 21.10 -2.39 20.11
CA MET A 29 20.20 -1.99 19.04
C MET A 29 19.46 -3.17 18.39
N LEU A 30 19.78 -4.40 18.76
CA LEU A 30 19.19 -5.62 18.19
C LEU A 30 17.64 -5.60 18.21
N GLN A 31 17.06 -5.04 19.28
CA GLN A 31 15.60 -4.98 19.48
C GLN A 31 14.89 -3.91 18.64
N ILE A 32 15.61 -2.99 18.00
CA ILE A 32 14.98 -1.92 17.22
C ILE A 32 14.17 -2.50 16.06
N GLY A 33 14.65 -3.57 15.42
CA GLY A 33 13.96 -4.23 14.32
C GLY A 33 12.58 -4.77 14.72
N SER A 34 12.50 -5.50 15.82
CA SER A 34 11.24 -6.07 16.34
C SER A 34 10.29 -4.98 16.83
N GLN A 35 10.81 -3.93 17.47
CA GLN A 35 10.01 -2.78 17.91
C GLN A 35 9.40 -2.00 16.73
N LEU A 36 10.18 -1.76 15.67
CA LEU A 36 9.72 -1.11 14.44
C LEU A 36 8.65 -1.94 13.72
N LEU A 37 8.88 -3.25 13.63
CA LEU A 37 7.90 -4.19 13.07
C LEU A 37 6.60 -4.17 13.86
N GLY A 38 6.66 -4.40 15.17
CA GLY A 38 5.46 -4.46 16.02
C GLY A 38 4.70 -3.12 16.09
N LYS A 39 5.40 -1.99 15.99
CA LYS A 39 4.76 -0.67 15.87
C LYS A 39 4.03 -0.52 14.54
N THR A 40 4.72 -0.75 13.42
CA THR A 40 4.13 -0.59 12.09
C THR A 40 2.98 -1.57 11.86
N ALA A 41 3.12 -2.82 12.32
CA ALA A 41 2.06 -3.82 12.26
C ALA A 41 0.78 -3.34 12.96
N ARG A 42 0.90 -2.73 14.15
CA ARG A 42 -0.25 -2.16 14.87
C ARG A 42 -0.92 -1.03 14.08
N GLU A 43 -0.14 -0.13 13.48
CA GLU A 43 -0.68 0.94 12.64
C GLU A 43 -1.46 0.38 11.42
N LEU A 44 -0.92 -0.64 10.76
CA LEU A 44 -1.60 -1.29 9.62
C LEU A 44 -2.86 -2.05 10.06
N ILE A 45 -2.80 -2.77 11.19
CA ILE A 45 -3.96 -3.45 11.77
C ILE A 45 -5.07 -2.45 12.10
N GLU A 46 -4.72 -1.30 12.68
CA GLU A 46 -5.67 -0.22 12.96
C GLU A 46 -6.30 0.33 11.68
N SER A 47 -5.51 0.57 10.62
CA SER A 47 -6.03 1.01 9.32
C SER A 47 -7.06 0.03 8.74
N TYR A 48 -6.76 -1.28 8.73
CA TYR A 48 -7.73 -2.30 8.34
C TYR A 48 -8.96 -2.31 9.25
N GLN A 49 -8.78 -2.14 10.56
CA GLN A 49 -9.90 -2.15 11.51
C GLN A 49 -10.84 -0.97 11.31
N VAL A 50 -10.31 0.23 11.02
CA VAL A 50 -11.09 1.41 10.67
C VAL A 50 -11.96 1.12 9.44
N TYR A 51 -11.38 0.51 8.40
CA TYR A 51 -12.15 0.08 7.24
C TYR A 51 -13.24 -0.92 7.61
N LEU A 52 -12.91 -2.00 8.34
CA LEU A 52 -13.86 -3.04 8.70
C LEU A 52 -15.04 -2.51 9.54
N ASN A 53 -14.78 -1.50 10.37
CA ASN A 53 -15.76 -0.86 11.25
C ASN A 53 -16.55 0.28 10.59
N THR A 54 -16.18 0.72 9.39
CA THR A 54 -16.86 1.87 8.76
C THR A 54 -18.30 1.50 8.41
N GLU A 55 -19.25 2.27 8.95
CA GLU A 55 -20.68 2.04 8.74
C GLU A 55 -21.11 2.32 7.30
N GLY A 56 -22.11 1.57 6.81
CA GLY A 56 -22.72 1.77 5.50
C GLY A 56 -21.90 1.26 4.31
N LEU A 57 -20.76 0.62 4.57
CA LEU A 57 -19.97 -0.03 3.53
C LEU A 57 -20.69 -1.20 2.85
N ASP A 58 -21.61 -1.86 3.56
CA ASP A 58 -22.51 -2.88 3.04
C ASP A 58 -23.42 -2.34 1.92
N LYS A 59 -23.70 -1.02 1.93
CA LYS A 59 -24.47 -0.33 0.89
C LYS A 59 -23.66 0.01 -0.35
N VAL A 60 -22.32 -0.04 -0.31
CA VAL A 60 -21.43 0.34 -1.43
C VAL A 60 -21.39 -0.72 -2.54
N GLY A 61 -21.95 -1.91 -2.31
CA GLY A 61 -22.23 -2.93 -3.32
C GLY A 61 -21.46 -4.24 -3.13
N GLY A 62 -21.67 -5.20 -4.04
CA GLY A 62 -21.16 -6.57 -3.90
C GLY A 62 -19.63 -6.70 -3.83
N LEU A 63 -18.89 -5.80 -4.51
CA LEU A 63 -17.42 -5.78 -4.46
C LEU A 63 -16.90 -5.50 -3.05
N HIS A 64 -17.63 -4.70 -2.26
CA HIS A 64 -17.23 -4.40 -0.89
C HIS A 64 -17.20 -5.67 -0.02
N LYS A 65 -18.14 -6.61 -0.21
CA LYS A 65 -18.15 -7.88 0.52
C LYS A 65 -16.90 -8.71 0.23
N MET A 66 -16.45 -8.74 -1.03
CA MET A 66 -15.21 -9.41 -1.42
C MET A 66 -14.01 -8.77 -0.75
N PHE A 67 -13.89 -7.43 -0.83
CA PHE A 67 -12.80 -6.72 -0.18
C PHE A 67 -12.80 -6.88 1.33
N ARG A 68 -13.96 -6.87 2.00
CA ARG A 68 -14.05 -7.06 3.45
C ARG A 68 -13.39 -8.38 3.89
N SER A 69 -13.73 -9.48 3.23
CA SER A 69 -13.12 -10.79 3.54
C SER A 69 -11.60 -10.79 3.30
N ASP A 70 -11.14 -10.11 2.25
CA ASP A 70 -9.71 -9.97 1.96
C ASP A 70 -8.99 -9.09 3.01
N MET A 71 -9.61 -7.98 3.44
CA MET A 71 -9.08 -7.13 4.52
C MET A 71 -9.00 -7.89 5.85
N GLU A 72 -9.99 -8.70 6.19
CA GLU A 72 -9.97 -9.56 7.38
C GLU A 72 -8.82 -10.57 7.31
N ALA A 73 -8.64 -11.24 6.17
CA ALA A 73 -7.56 -12.19 5.96
C ALA A 73 -6.17 -11.53 6.09
N ARG A 74 -5.97 -10.37 5.46
CA ARG A 74 -4.70 -9.62 5.53
C ARG A 74 -4.41 -9.09 6.94
N ARG A 75 -5.42 -8.54 7.63
CA ARG A 75 -5.27 -8.13 9.03
C ARG A 75 -4.82 -9.30 9.91
N ASN A 76 -5.48 -10.45 9.78
CA ASN A 76 -5.13 -11.65 10.54
C ASN A 76 -3.72 -12.15 10.20
N HIS A 77 -3.33 -12.07 8.92
CA HIS A 77 -1.97 -12.41 8.49
C HIS A 77 -0.93 -11.52 9.20
N ILE A 78 -1.12 -10.19 9.22
CA ILE A 78 -0.21 -9.27 9.92
C ILE A 78 -0.12 -9.59 11.41
N VAL A 79 -1.25 -9.89 12.06
CA VAL A 79 -1.25 -10.32 13.47
C VAL A 79 -0.40 -11.57 13.67
N ALA A 80 -0.56 -12.57 12.81
CA ALA A 80 0.17 -13.84 12.90
C ALA A 80 1.69 -13.67 12.72
N VAL A 81 2.11 -12.88 11.73
CA VAL A 81 3.54 -12.79 11.33
C VAL A 81 4.34 -11.70 12.05
N ALA A 82 3.71 -10.61 12.49
CA ALA A 82 4.43 -9.45 13.00
C ALA A 82 4.31 -9.26 14.52
N LEU A 83 3.36 -9.92 15.18
CA LEU A 83 3.16 -9.87 16.63
C LEU A 83 3.61 -11.15 17.35
N ASP A 84 4.29 -12.05 16.63
CA ASP A 84 4.85 -13.31 17.15
C ASP A 84 3.81 -14.22 17.84
N VAL A 85 2.52 -14.05 17.54
CA VAL A 85 1.43 -14.82 18.18
C VAL A 85 1.36 -16.24 17.63
N GLU A 86 1.62 -16.40 16.32
CA GLU A 86 1.53 -17.70 15.63
C GLU A 86 2.80 -18.07 14.87
N PHE A 87 3.78 -17.17 14.77
CA PHE A 87 4.99 -17.39 13.99
C PHE A 87 5.80 -18.60 14.49
N GLN A 88 6.05 -18.69 15.80
CA GLN A 88 6.73 -19.82 16.42
C GLN A 88 5.90 -21.13 16.27
N PRO A 89 4.60 -21.19 16.66
CA PRO A 89 3.77 -22.38 16.44
C PRO A 89 3.70 -22.88 14.98
N VAL A 90 3.65 -21.97 14.00
CA VAL A 90 3.62 -22.32 12.57
C VAL A 90 4.97 -22.88 12.10
N THR A 91 6.06 -22.34 12.63
CA THR A 91 7.42 -22.85 12.39
C THR A 91 7.55 -24.25 13.01
N ASP A 92 7.13 -24.40 14.27
CA ASP A 92 7.17 -25.67 15.01
C ASP A 92 6.34 -26.77 14.30
N GLN A 93 5.14 -26.45 13.78
CA GLN A 93 4.32 -27.40 13.02
C GLN A 93 4.98 -27.87 11.71
N ARG A 94 5.75 -27.00 11.05
CA ARG A 94 6.52 -27.40 9.86
C ARG A 94 7.70 -28.30 10.25
N GLU A 95 8.22 -28.13 11.46
CA GLU A 95 9.34 -28.89 12.00
C GLU A 95 8.95 -30.23 12.66
N GLU A 96 7.67 -30.47 13.01
CA GLU A 96 7.19 -31.78 13.51
C GLU A 96 7.54 -32.97 12.59
N LYS A 97 7.79 -32.71 11.30
CA LYS A 97 8.19 -33.74 10.32
C LYS A 97 9.69 -34.04 10.32
N VAL A 98 10.48 -33.36 11.15
CA VAL A 98 11.93 -33.38 11.11
C VAL A 98 12.45 -34.11 12.37
N PRO A 99 13.33 -35.13 12.24
CA PRO A 99 13.65 -36.05 13.33
C PRO A 99 14.54 -35.50 14.46
N TRP A 100 14.76 -34.18 14.55
CA TRP A 100 15.57 -33.57 15.61
C TRP A 100 14.68 -33.10 16.76
N LYS A 101 15.24 -33.13 17.97
CA LYS A 101 14.55 -32.66 19.17
C LYS A 101 14.49 -31.14 19.15
N VAL A 102 13.29 -30.57 19.02
CA VAL A 102 13.07 -29.13 19.16
C VAL A 102 13.51 -28.73 20.57
N LEU A 103 14.44 -27.78 20.64
CA LEU A 103 14.87 -27.18 21.90
C LEU A 103 14.03 -25.94 22.13
N GLU A 104 13.04 -26.06 23.03
CA GLU A 104 12.30 -24.92 23.55
C GLU A 104 13.25 -24.07 24.40
N LEU A 105 13.81 -23.03 23.78
CA LEU A 105 14.55 -21.99 24.48
C LEU A 105 13.53 -21.02 25.09
N GLN A 106 13.23 -21.19 26.38
CA GLN A 106 12.41 -20.21 27.11
C GLN A 106 12.96 -18.79 26.91
N GLY A 107 12.09 -17.86 26.50
CA GLY A 107 12.44 -16.46 26.26
C GLY A 107 13.01 -16.16 24.86
N PHE A 108 13.26 -17.18 24.02
CA PHE A 108 13.73 -16.94 22.66
C PHE A 108 12.60 -16.46 21.75
N SER A 109 12.81 -15.34 21.06
CA SER A 109 11.96 -14.86 19.97
C SER A 109 12.81 -14.62 18.73
N LEU A 110 12.51 -15.33 17.63
CA LEU A 110 13.28 -15.20 16.40
C LEU A 110 13.27 -13.75 15.89
N LEU A 111 12.14 -13.07 15.98
CA LEU A 111 12.01 -11.67 15.54
C LEU A 111 12.81 -10.71 16.41
N GLN A 112 12.95 -10.98 17.70
CA GLN A 112 13.84 -10.19 18.58
C GLN A 112 15.32 -10.41 18.27
N CYS A 113 15.67 -11.57 17.71
CA CYS A 113 17.04 -11.98 17.43
C CYS A 113 17.48 -11.74 15.99
N HIS A 114 16.56 -11.41 15.06
CA HIS A 114 16.81 -11.36 13.62
C HIS A 114 16.25 -10.08 12.95
N PRO A 115 16.89 -8.91 13.13
CA PRO A 115 16.38 -7.63 12.65
C PRO A 115 16.25 -7.54 11.12
N ALA A 116 17.10 -8.25 10.36
CA ALA A 116 16.94 -8.34 8.91
C ALA A 116 15.64 -9.05 8.50
N LEU A 117 15.23 -10.11 9.21
CA LEU A 117 13.95 -10.79 8.99
C LEU A 117 12.79 -9.86 9.35
N CYS A 118 12.91 -9.10 10.45
CA CYS A 118 11.91 -8.07 10.77
C CYS A 118 11.77 -7.02 9.66
N GLY A 119 12.89 -6.58 9.08
CA GLY A 119 12.89 -5.65 7.95
C GLY A 119 12.20 -6.22 6.71
N LEU A 120 12.42 -7.52 6.41
CA LEU A 120 11.75 -8.21 5.30
C LEU A 120 10.24 -8.33 5.53
N ILE A 121 9.80 -8.78 6.72
CA ILE A 121 8.38 -8.88 7.07
C ILE A 121 7.74 -7.48 7.02
N LEU A 122 8.41 -6.46 7.57
CA LEU A 122 7.96 -5.07 7.54
C LEU A 122 7.74 -4.57 6.10
N ALA A 123 8.70 -4.83 5.21
CA ALA A 123 8.60 -4.43 3.82
C ALA A 123 7.42 -5.12 3.11
N ASP A 124 7.26 -6.42 3.34
CA ASP A 124 6.19 -7.24 2.76
C ASP A 124 4.79 -6.77 3.21
N ILE A 125 4.55 -6.65 4.52
CA ILE A 125 3.22 -6.23 5.03
C ILE A 125 2.84 -4.81 4.59
N ARG A 126 3.83 -3.91 4.42
CA ARG A 126 3.60 -2.55 3.95
C ARG A 126 3.29 -2.51 2.46
N ASP A 127 4.08 -3.22 1.65
CA ASP A 127 3.83 -3.36 0.22
C ASP A 127 2.45 -3.99 -0.03
N GLU A 128 2.12 -5.04 0.72
CA GLU A 128 0.83 -5.70 0.63
C GLU A 128 -0.32 -4.76 0.98
N HIS A 129 -0.24 -4.06 2.12
CA HIS A 129 -1.27 -3.08 2.51
C HIS A 129 -1.43 -1.96 1.48
N HIS A 130 -0.32 -1.44 0.95
CA HIS A 130 -0.32 -0.44 -0.11
C HIS A 130 -1.05 -0.94 -1.36
N ARG A 131 -0.67 -2.12 -1.86
CA ARG A 131 -1.29 -2.71 -3.06
C ARG A 131 -2.78 -2.96 -2.87
N THR A 132 -3.18 -3.57 -1.75
CA THR A 132 -4.58 -3.84 -1.44
C THR A 132 -5.42 -2.57 -1.40
N SER A 133 -4.92 -1.53 -0.74
CA SER A 133 -5.62 -0.25 -0.62
C SER A 133 -5.84 0.40 -1.99
N PHE A 134 -4.84 0.34 -2.86
CA PHE A 134 -4.92 0.85 -4.23
C PHE A 134 -5.85 0.05 -5.13
N ASP A 135 -5.83 -1.28 -5.04
CA ASP A 135 -6.68 -2.14 -5.85
C ASP A 135 -8.15 -1.94 -5.50
N MET A 136 -8.45 -1.88 -4.20
CA MET A 136 -9.78 -1.55 -3.68
C MET A 136 -10.23 -0.16 -4.12
N ALA A 137 -9.42 0.87 -3.88
CA ALA A 137 -9.79 2.25 -4.19
C ALA A 137 -9.97 2.47 -5.70
N GLY A 138 -9.13 1.83 -6.52
CA GLY A 138 -9.23 1.87 -7.97
C GLY A 138 -10.45 1.14 -8.53
N ASP A 139 -10.91 0.07 -7.87
CA ASP A 139 -12.13 -0.63 -8.29
C ASP A 139 -13.40 0.18 -8.05
N GLN A 140 -13.46 0.84 -6.89
CA GLN A 140 -14.69 1.52 -6.47
C GLN A 140 -14.78 2.98 -6.95
N CYS A 141 -13.64 3.59 -7.32
CA CYS A 141 -13.52 4.92 -7.96
C CYS A 141 -13.88 6.14 -7.11
N GLN A 142 -14.02 6.04 -5.79
CA GLN A 142 -14.42 7.16 -4.93
C GLN A 142 -13.38 8.28 -4.96
N ILE A 143 -12.09 7.96 -4.89
CA ILE A 143 -11.01 8.96 -5.01
C ILE A 143 -11.10 9.67 -6.37
N LEU A 144 -11.30 8.91 -7.45
CA LEU A 144 -11.42 9.46 -8.81
C LEU A 144 -12.64 10.38 -8.94
N VAL A 145 -13.79 9.98 -8.41
CA VAL A 145 -15.02 10.77 -8.43
C VAL A 145 -14.86 12.05 -7.61
N ALA A 146 -14.25 11.96 -6.42
CA ALA A 146 -13.93 13.11 -5.59
C ALA A 146 -12.95 14.07 -6.27
N ALA A 147 -11.94 13.57 -7.00
CA ALA A 147 -11.02 14.40 -7.77
C ALA A 147 -11.73 15.20 -8.88
N HIS A 148 -12.69 14.58 -9.59
CA HIS A 148 -13.50 15.26 -10.60
C HIS A 148 -14.45 16.29 -9.98
N LEU A 149 -15.06 15.99 -8.84
CA LEU A 149 -15.88 16.94 -8.08
C LEU A 149 -15.04 18.14 -7.62
N TYR A 150 -13.85 17.89 -7.08
CA TYR A 150 -12.92 18.92 -6.63
C TYR A 150 -12.49 19.83 -7.78
N ASN A 151 -12.12 19.26 -8.92
CA ASN A 151 -11.83 20.06 -10.12
C ASN A 151 -13.06 20.88 -10.54
N ALA A 152 -14.24 20.26 -10.62
CA ALA A 152 -15.46 20.97 -11.01
C ALA A 152 -15.79 22.13 -10.09
N ALA A 153 -15.61 21.97 -8.78
CA ALA A 153 -15.85 23.01 -7.79
C ALA A 153 -14.98 24.26 -8.05
N HIS A 154 -13.71 24.06 -8.43
CA HIS A 154 -12.83 25.15 -8.80
C HIS A 154 -13.15 25.77 -10.16
N GLN A 155 -13.39 24.96 -11.20
CA GLN A 155 -13.67 25.48 -12.55
C GLN A 155 -15.00 26.25 -12.64
N SER A 156 -15.95 25.91 -11.77
CA SER A 156 -17.25 26.57 -11.67
C SER A 156 -17.27 27.77 -10.71
N GLU A 157 -16.14 28.12 -10.11
CA GLU A 157 -15.98 29.21 -9.14
C GLU A 157 -16.80 29.08 -7.85
N PHE A 158 -17.49 27.95 -7.64
CA PHE A 158 -18.15 27.65 -6.36
C PHE A 158 -17.15 27.36 -5.23
N LEU A 159 -15.90 26.99 -5.56
CA LEU A 159 -14.80 26.84 -4.63
C LEU A 159 -13.66 27.82 -4.96
N SER A 160 -13.39 28.74 -4.03
CA SER A 160 -12.26 29.70 -4.17
C SER A 160 -10.94 28.97 -4.43
N LYS A 161 -10.09 29.56 -5.27
CA LYS A 161 -8.75 29.05 -5.59
C LYS A 161 -7.83 28.95 -4.37
N ASP A 162 -8.13 29.70 -3.30
CA ASP A 162 -7.35 29.67 -2.05
C ASP A 162 -7.67 28.44 -1.18
N VAL A 163 -8.77 27.72 -1.47
CA VAL A 163 -9.14 26.50 -0.73
C VAL A 163 -8.49 25.30 -1.41
N GLN A 164 -7.38 24.82 -0.85
CA GLN A 164 -6.60 23.72 -1.40
C GLN A 164 -6.84 22.41 -0.65
N TRP A 165 -7.07 21.33 -1.38
CA TRP A 165 -7.13 19.99 -0.82
C TRP A 165 -5.77 19.32 -0.97
N ALA A 166 -4.83 19.62 -0.06
CA ALA A 166 -3.44 19.18 -0.15
C ALA A 166 -3.29 17.66 -0.41
N ASP A 167 -4.05 16.81 0.30
CA ASP A 167 -4.04 15.36 0.12
C ASP A 167 -4.43 14.96 -1.32
N MET A 168 -5.48 15.57 -1.88
CA MET A 168 -5.96 15.31 -3.24
C MET A 168 -5.03 15.90 -4.30
N ASP A 169 -4.48 17.10 -4.09
CA ASP A 169 -3.54 17.74 -5.00
C ASP A 169 -2.27 16.90 -5.16
N TRP A 170 -1.69 16.46 -4.04
CA TRP A 170 -0.56 15.54 -4.06
C TRP A 170 -0.94 14.23 -4.74
N PHE A 171 -2.10 13.65 -4.43
CA PHE A 171 -2.53 12.40 -5.06
C PHE A 171 -2.69 12.53 -6.59
N ILE A 172 -3.28 13.63 -7.07
CA ILE A 172 -3.40 13.92 -8.51
C ILE A 172 -2.03 14.11 -9.17
N GLU A 173 -1.10 14.79 -8.50
CA GLU A 173 0.27 14.96 -8.98
C GLU A 173 0.96 13.61 -9.16
N GLN A 174 0.88 12.74 -8.16
CA GLN A 174 1.52 11.42 -8.21
C GLN A 174 0.90 10.47 -9.24
N GLN A 175 -0.43 10.52 -9.44
CA GLN A 175 -1.11 9.72 -10.46
C GLN A 175 -0.95 10.29 -11.87
N GLY A 176 -0.66 11.59 -11.98
CA GLY A 176 -0.67 12.36 -13.21
C GLY A 176 -2.07 12.87 -13.57
N SER A 177 -2.18 14.18 -13.80
CA SER A 177 -3.43 14.84 -14.20
C SER A 177 -4.06 14.19 -15.43
N ASP A 178 -3.25 13.85 -16.44
CA ASP A 178 -3.74 13.22 -17.67
C ASP A 178 -4.37 11.83 -17.43
N TRP A 179 -3.92 11.13 -16.39
CA TRP A 179 -4.49 9.84 -16.04
C TRP A 179 -5.83 10.00 -15.33
N ILE A 180 -5.89 10.86 -14.31
CA ILE A 180 -7.09 11.13 -13.50
C ILE A 180 -8.22 11.74 -14.34
N PHE A 181 -7.90 12.69 -15.22
CA PHE A 181 -8.89 13.47 -15.97
C PHE A 181 -9.09 13.00 -17.41
N VAL A 182 -8.45 11.92 -17.84
CA VAL A 182 -8.51 11.41 -19.22
C VAL A 182 -8.00 12.46 -20.21
N GLY A 183 -6.73 12.85 -20.05
CA GLY A 183 -6.08 13.98 -20.73
C GLY A 183 -6.07 15.23 -19.87
N ALA A 184 -5.86 16.39 -20.51
CA ALA A 184 -5.77 17.66 -19.82
C ALA A 184 -6.98 17.93 -18.90
N ARG A 185 -6.74 18.62 -17.78
CA ARG A 185 -7.75 18.92 -16.76
C ARG A 185 -8.93 19.67 -17.39
N PRO A 186 -10.16 19.11 -17.37
CA PRO A 186 -11.31 19.69 -18.05
C PRO A 186 -11.76 20.98 -17.35
N GLN A 187 -12.10 22.00 -18.14
CA GLN A 187 -12.48 23.33 -17.66
C GLN A 187 -14.00 23.59 -17.72
N GLN A 188 -14.74 22.85 -18.55
CA GLN A 188 -16.18 23.08 -18.78
C GLN A 188 -17.03 21.98 -18.17
N GLY A 189 -18.16 22.35 -17.54
CA GLY A 189 -19.02 21.43 -16.79
C GLY A 189 -19.40 20.14 -17.54
N ILE A 190 -19.90 20.25 -18.77
CA ILE A 190 -20.28 19.08 -19.58
C ILE A 190 -19.09 18.18 -19.94
N GLU A 191 -17.91 18.77 -20.13
CA GLU A 191 -16.70 18.00 -20.40
C GLU A 191 -16.25 17.24 -19.16
N ILE A 192 -16.28 17.87 -17.98
CA ILE A 192 -15.94 17.22 -16.71
C ILE A 192 -16.82 15.97 -16.51
N ALA A 193 -18.14 16.08 -16.68
CA ALA A 193 -19.06 14.93 -16.54
C ALA A 193 -18.73 13.80 -17.54
N ARG A 194 -18.39 14.14 -18.79
CA ARG A 194 -17.98 13.16 -19.82
C ARG A 194 -16.66 12.48 -19.46
N ARG A 195 -15.65 13.25 -19.03
CA ARG A 195 -14.32 12.73 -18.65
C ARG A 195 -14.42 11.82 -17.43
N LEU A 196 -15.24 12.17 -16.43
CA LEU A 196 -15.53 11.28 -15.30
C LEU A 196 -16.14 9.96 -15.78
N GLY A 197 -17.14 10.03 -16.67
CA GLY A 197 -17.75 8.84 -17.23
C GLY A 197 -16.75 7.95 -17.97
N LEU A 198 -15.89 8.52 -18.81
CA LEU A 198 -14.79 7.80 -19.47
C LEU A 198 -13.82 7.17 -18.46
N ALA A 199 -13.45 7.90 -17.41
CA ALA A 199 -12.54 7.41 -16.38
C ALA A 199 -13.15 6.23 -15.60
N ARG A 200 -14.48 6.22 -15.44
CA ARG A 200 -15.28 5.10 -14.88
C ARG A 200 -15.63 4.01 -15.91
N GLY A 201 -14.95 3.99 -17.06
CA GLY A 201 -15.10 2.94 -18.06
C GLY A 201 -16.34 3.06 -18.97
N LEU A 202 -17.05 4.18 -19.00
CA LEU A 202 -18.07 4.40 -20.03
C LEU A 202 -17.40 4.53 -21.39
N GLY A 203 -17.91 3.82 -22.40
CA GLY A 203 -17.36 3.86 -23.75
C GLY A 203 -17.55 5.23 -24.42
N ILE A 204 -16.55 5.66 -25.21
CA ILE A 204 -16.60 6.93 -25.94
C ILE A 204 -17.82 7.04 -26.88
N THR A 205 -18.27 5.91 -27.42
CA THR A 205 -19.45 5.81 -28.27
C THR A 205 -20.73 6.29 -27.59
N ARG A 206 -20.81 6.24 -26.25
CA ARG A 206 -21.95 6.78 -25.49
C ARG A 206 -22.12 8.29 -25.64
N TYR A 207 -21.04 8.99 -26.00
CA TYR A 207 -21.03 10.44 -26.19
C TYR A 207 -21.14 10.85 -27.67
N ALA A 208 -21.29 9.89 -28.59
CA ALA A 208 -21.50 10.16 -30.00
C ALA A 208 -22.92 10.74 -30.23
N LYS A 209 -23.05 11.64 -31.20
CA LYS A 209 -24.32 12.34 -31.51
C LYS A 209 -25.44 11.37 -31.92
N ASP A 210 -25.07 10.27 -32.56
CA ASP A 210 -25.94 9.22 -33.09
C ASP A 210 -26.07 8.01 -32.16
N TYR A 211 -25.56 8.10 -30.93
CA TYR A 211 -25.70 7.02 -29.95
C TYR A 211 -27.17 6.74 -29.65
N LYS A 212 -27.57 5.48 -29.87
CA LYS A 212 -28.89 4.96 -29.49
C LYS A 212 -28.70 4.03 -28.31
N TYR A 213 -29.46 4.24 -27.24
CA TYR A 213 -29.47 3.30 -26.12
C TYR A 213 -29.86 1.91 -26.64
N PRO A 214 -29.08 0.85 -26.33
CA PRO A 214 -29.38 -0.49 -26.80
C PRO A 214 -30.77 -0.92 -26.32
N LYS A 215 -31.60 -1.37 -27.27
CA LYS A 215 -32.91 -1.95 -27.01
C LYS A 215 -32.75 -3.42 -26.59
N SER A 216 -32.06 -3.71 -25.48
CA SER A 216 -32.01 -5.08 -24.96
C SER A 216 -33.17 -5.29 -24.00
N GLY A 217 -34.06 -6.22 -24.35
CA GLY A 217 -35.26 -6.56 -23.59
C GLY A 217 -34.94 -7.16 -22.23
N LEU A 218 -35.11 -6.33 -21.20
CA LEU A 218 -35.61 -6.60 -19.85
C LEU A 218 -35.62 -5.23 -19.17
N GLY A 219 -36.79 -4.60 -19.13
CA GLY A 219 -37.01 -3.31 -18.48
C GLY A 219 -36.74 -2.10 -19.37
N SER A 220 -37.73 -1.21 -19.41
CA SER A 220 -37.76 0.12 -20.02
C SER A 220 -36.79 1.14 -19.40
N GLU A 221 -35.67 0.71 -18.81
CA GLU A 221 -34.78 1.54 -17.99
C GLU A 221 -33.34 1.63 -18.50
N GLY A 222 -33.07 1.56 -19.80
CA GLY A 222 -31.89 2.20 -20.46
C GLY A 222 -30.45 1.99 -19.91
N ILE A 223 -30.20 1.12 -18.94
CA ILE A 223 -28.97 1.13 -18.11
C ILE A 223 -28.04 -0.07 -18.37
N HIS A 224 -28.33 -0.94 -19.33
CA HIS A 224 -27.34 -1.90 -19.81
C HIS A 224 -26.36 -1.25 -20.81
N CYS A 225 -25.54 -0.33 -20.32
CA CYS A 225 -24.33 0.07 -21.03
C CYS A 225 -23.26 -1.00 -20.81
N VAL A 226 -22.63 -1.46 -21.89
CA VAL A 226 -21.36 -2.18 -21.80
C VAL A 226 -20.36 -1.25 -21.10
N ARG A 227 -20.10 -1.51 -19.82
CA ARG A 227 -19.06 -0.81 -19.07
C ARG A 227 -17.72 -1.46 -19.40
N GLY A 228 -16.78 -0.66 -19.88
CA GLY A 228 -15.37 -1.01 -19.89
C GLY A 228 -14.82 -1.06 -18.46
N LYS A 229 -13.52 -1.34 -18.35
CA LYS A 229 -12.83 -1.31 -17.06
C LYS A 229 -12.62 0.14 -16.60
N ASN A 230 -12.76 0.38 -15.31
CA ASN A 230 -12.37 1.65 -14.67
C ASN A 230 -10.88 1.93 -14.89
N ARG A 231 -10.50 3.21 -14.94
CA ARG A 231 -9.09 3.60 -14.84
C ARG A 231 -8.59 3.25 -13.45
N ARG A 232 -7.68 2.28 -13.39
CA ARG A 232 -7.04 1.86 -12.13
C ARG A 232 -6.03 2.91 -11.68
N LEU A 233 -5.96 3.13 -10.37
CA LEU A 233 -4.97 4.00 -9.72
C LEU A 233 -3.63 3.28 -9.67
N ASP A 234 -2.56 3.88 -10.17
CA ASP A 234 -1.21 3.28 -10.09
C ASP A 234 -0.73 3.21 -8.64
N TYR A 235 0.02 2.16 -8.29
CA TYR A 235 0.69 2.12 -6.99
C TYR A 235 1.69 3.27 -6.91
N LEU A 236 1.74 4.00 -5.79
CA LEU A 236 2.66 5.13 -5.67
C LEU A 236 4.11 4.71 -5.45
N ALA A 237 4.35 3.64 -4.71
CA ALA A 237 5.66 3.04 -4.57
C ALA A 237 6.05 2.31 -5.85
N ARG A 238 7.23 2.65 -6.39
CA ARG A 238 7.77 2.06 -7.62
C ARG A 238 8.11 0.58 -7.45
N LEU A 239 8.62 0.18 -6.29
CA LEU A 239 8.85 -1.21 -5.93
C LEU A 239 7.57 -2.03 -6.10
N SER A 240 6.43 -1.55 -5.58
CA SER A 240 5.13 -2.20 -5.72
C SER A 240 4.66 -2.31 -7.18
N GLN A 241 4.98 -1.31 -8.01
CA GLN A 241 4.65 -1.35 -9.44
C GLN A 241 5.44 -2.43 -10.20
N LEU A 242 6.68 -2.69 -9.79
CA LEU A 242 7.58 -3.64 -10.45
C LEU A 242 7.39 -5.07 -9.92
N SER A 243 7.10 -5.22 -8.62
CA SER A 243 6.90 -6.51 -7.96
C SER A 243 5.58 -7.19 -8.34
N TYR A 244 4.60 -6.41 -8.83
CA TYR A 244 3.26 -6.92 -9.09
C TYR A 244 2.74 -6.53 -10.47
N GLU A 245 2.65 -7.52 -11.37
CA GLU A 245 1.89 -7.35 -12.61
C GLU A 245 0.40 -7.44 -12.32
N ARG A 246 -0.28 -6.30 -12.32
CA ARG A 246 -1.74 -6.28 -12.33
C ARG A 246 -2.26 -6.94 -13.61
N GLN A 247 -3.00 -8.02 -13.46
CA GLN A 247 -3.63 -8.68 -14.60
C GLN A 247 -4.65 -7.74 -15.28
N GLY A 248 -4.31 -7.26 -16.48
CA GLY A 248 -5.28 -6.80 -17.47
C GLY A 248 -5.64 -5.30 -17.48
N ASN A 249 -4.65 -4.40 -17.54
CA ASN A 249 -4.86 -3.02 -17.98
C ASN A 249 -4.52 -2.85 -19.48
N PRO A 250 -5.48 -2.95 -20.42
CA PRO A 250 -5.21 -2.80 -21.85
C PRO A 250 -4.92 -1.35 -22.27
N TYR A 251 -5.14 -0.35 -21.40
CA TYR A 251 -5.08 1.08 -21.75
C TYR A 251 -3.78 1.77 -21.35
N LYS A 252 -2.99 1.16 -20.48
CA LYS A 252 -1.61 1.54 -20.24
C LYS A 252 -0.77 0.41 -20.84
N LYS A 253 -0.21 0.62 -22.03
CA LYS A 253 0.93 -0.20 -22.48
C LYS A 253 2.03 0.06 -21.46
N ILE A 254 2.10 -0.78 -20.41
CA ILE A 254 3.35 -0.96 -19.70
C ILE A 254 4.31 -1.42 -20.79
N SER A 255 5.40 -0.68 -20.95
CA SER A 255 6.49 -1.00 -21.86
C SER A 255 6.98 -2.42 -21.56
N GLY A 256 6.44 -3.41 -22.28
CA GLY A 256 6.72 -4.83 -22.07
C GLY A 256 6.21 -5.37 -20.72
N SER A 257 5.78 -6.62 -20.68
CA SER A 257 5.77 -7.37 -19.41
C SER A 257 7.22 -7.39 -18.90
N SER A 258 7.50 -6.66 -17.82
CA SER A 258 8.83 -6.69 -17.23
C SER A 258 8.99 -7.99 -16.46
N ARG A 259 10.13 -8.67 -16.64
CA ARG A 259 10.48 -9.83 -15.81
C ARG A 259 10.72 -9.46 -14.34
N ALA A 260 10.69 -8.17 -13.98
CA ALA A 260 10.94 -7.68 -12.63
C ALA A 260 10.12 -8.38 -11.54
N LYS A 261 8.86 -8.77 -11.81
CA LYS A 261 8.04 -9.51 -10.82
C LYS A 261 8.55 -10.92 -10.49
N GLU A 262 9.31 -11.53 -11.39
CA GLU A 262 9.82 -12.91 -11.29
C GLU A 262 11.34 -12.96 -11.09
N ASP A 263 12.03 -11.84 -11.34
CA ASP A 263 13.48 -11.74 -11.36
C ASP A 263 13.94 -10.49 -10.60
N ILE A 264 14.43 -10.72 -9.37
CA ILE A 264 14.84 -9.65 -8.44
C ILE A 264 15.98 -8.79 -9.02
N LEU A 265 16.84 -9.36 -9.87
CA LEU A 265 17.93 -8.61 -10.49
C LEU A 265 17.38 -7.64 -11.55
N VAL A 266 16.35 -8.05 -12.28
CA VAL A 266 15.64 -7.17 -13.23
C VAL A 266 14.88 -6.08 -12.49
N MET A 267 14.28 -6.39 -11.33
CA MET A 267 13.62 -5.40 -10.48
C MET A 267 14.61 -4.35 -9.95
N LEU A 268 15.76 -4.81 -9.44
CA LEU A 268 16.82 -3.96 -8.94
C LEU A 268 17.37 -3.03 -10.03
N ASP A 269 17.67 -3.58 -11.21
CA ASP A 269 18.14 -2.79 -12.37
C ASP A 269 17.11 -1.74 -12.80
N ALA A 270 15.82 -2.09 -12.81
CA ALA A 270 14.74 -1.15 -13.13
C ALA A 270 14.64 -0.01 -12.11
N LEU A 271 14.68 -0.32 -10.81
CA LEU A 271 14.64 0.69 -9.73
C LEU A 271 15.82 1.66 -9.81
N ILE A 272 17.03 1.13 -10.02
CA ILE A 272 18.24 1.95 -10.16
C ILE A 272 18.14 2.86 -11.39
N LYS A 273 17.72 2.33 -12.53
CA LYS A 273 17.59 3.13 -13.76
C LYS A 273 16.55 4.23 -13.62
N ASP A 274 15.40 3.93 -13.00
CA ASP A 274 14.36 4.92 -12.78
C ASP A 274 14.81 6.00 -11.80
N TYR A 275 15.56 5.64 -10.76
CA TYR A 275 16.15 6.57 -9.79
C TYR A 275 17.20 7.50 -10.42
N LEU A 276 18.12 6.94 -11.22
CA LEU A 276 19.18 7.70 -11.87
C LEU A 276 18.69 8.56 -13.04
N GLY A 277 17.49 8.25 -13.56
CA GLY A 277 16.93 8.90 -14.73
C GLY A 277 17.70 8.62 -16.03
N PRO A 278 17.29 9.26 -17.14
CA PRO A 278 17.82 8.96 -18.47
C PRO A 278 19.31 9.27 -18.62
N GLU A 279 19.83 10.26 -17.90
CA GLU A 279 21.25 10.65 -17.96
C GLU A 279 22.14 9.67 -17.20
N GLY A 280 21.69 9.17 -16.04
CA GLY A 280 22.47 8.26 -15.21
C GLY A 280 22.34 6.78 -15.59
N ALA A 281 21.31 6.37 -16.33
CA ALA A 281 21.04 4.97 -16.71
C ALA A 281 22.13 4.30 -17.59
N SER A 282 23.04 5.08 -18.18
CA SER A 282 24.17 4.56 -18.98
C SER A 282 25.45 4.33 -18.16
N THR A 283 25.47 4.77 -16.90
CA THR A 283 26.65 4.71 -16.04
C THR A 283 26.87 3.28 -15.53
N LYS A 284 28.10 2.77 -15.67
CA LYS A 284 28.49 1.50 -15.03
C LYS A 284 28.79 1.74 -13.56
N LEU A 285 27.92 1.27 -12.68
CA LEU A 285 28.11 1.32 -11.23
C LEU A 285 29.00 0.17 -10.76
N SER A 286 29.78 0.38 -9.70
CA SER A 286 30.41 -0.71 -8.95
C SER A 286 29.34 -1.51 -8.18
N PRO A 287 29.64 -2.74 -7.69
CA PRO A 287 28.68 -3.49 -6.88
C PRO A 287 28.23 -2.73 -5.62
N LEU A 288 29.12 -1.97 -4.99
CA LEU A 288 28.78 -1.17 -3.81
C LEU A 288 27.89 0.01 -4.19
N ASP A 289 28.25 0.75 -5.25
CA ASP A 289 27.43 1.88 -5.73
C ASP A 289 26.04 1.40 -6.19
N THR A 290 25.96 0.20 -6.76
CA THR A 290 24.70 -0.44 -7.15
C THR A 290 23.81 -0.65 -5.92
N LEU A 291 24.36 -1.21 -4.83
CA LEU A 291 23.60 -1.44 -3.60
C LEU A 291 23.21 -0.14 -2.90
N CYS A 292 24.09 0.86 -2.87
CA CYS A 292 23.78 2.18 -2.33
C CYS A 292 22.66 2.86 -3.13
N THR A 293 22.78 2.87 -4.46
CA THR A 293 21.75 3.46 -5.34
C THR A 293 20.42 2.72 -5.21
N PHE A 294 20.44 1.40 -5.09
CA PHE A 294 19.23 0.61 -4.84
C PHE A 294 18.59 0.96 -3.49
N LYS A 295 19.39 1.07 -2.42
CA LYS A 295 18.91 1.50 -1.09
C LYS A 295 18.24 2.87 -1.21
N ASP A 296 18.87 3.84 -1.87
CA ASP A 296 18.32 5.19 -2.03
C ASP A 296 17.04 5.18 -2.87
N ALA A 297 16.98 4.36 -3.92
CA ALA A 297 15.78 4.17 -4.74
C ALA A 297 14.61 3.60 -3.94
N VAL A 298 14.85 2.58 -3.12
CA VAL A 298 13.82 2.03 -2.22
C VAL A 298 13.41 3.05 -1.15
N GLN A 299 14.35 3.86 -0.65
CA GLN A 299 14.05 4.93 0.31
C GLN A 299 13.17 6.04 -0.28
N MET A 300 13.20 6.29 -1.60
CA MET A 300 12.29 7.24 -2.24
C MET A 300 10.82 6.80 -2.14
N ASP A 301 10.56 5.49 -2.17
CA ASP A 301 9.21 4.93 -2.03
C ASP A 301 8.66 5.04 -0.60
N GLU A 302 9.51 5.35 0.38
CA GLU A 302 9.13 5.37 1.79
C GLU A 302 7.97 6.34 2.06
N PHE A 303 7.96 7.50 1.41
CA PHE A 303 6.85 8.45 1.57
C PHE A 303 5.56 7.92 0.96
N ALA A 304 5.64 7.33 -0.24
CA ALA A 304 4.50 6.72 -0.92
C ALA A 304 3.87 5.60 -0.09
N LEU A 305 4.68 4.76 0.55
CA LEU A 305 4.24 3.70 1.46
C LEU A 305 3.69 4.21 2.79
N ASN A 306 3.97 5.45 3.17
CA ASN A 306 3.44 6.07 4.40
C ASN A 306 2.14 6.87 4.17
N PHE A 307 1.79 7.16 2.91
CA PHE A 307 0.52 7.77 2.55
C PHE A 307 -0.60 6.73 2.64
N ASP A 308 -1.49 6.88 3.61
CA ASP A 308 -2.57 5.92 3.85
C ASP A 308 -3.72 6.13 2.86
N VAL A 309 -3.66 5.36 1.77
CA VAL A 309 -4.64 5.40 0.68
C VAL A 309 -6.00 4.88 1.14
N MET A 310 -6.02 3.96 2.11
CA MET A 310 -7.27 3.43 2.67
C MET A 310 -8.00 4.52 3.46
N GLU A 311 -7.29 5.25 4.30
CA GLU A 311 -7.84 6.41 5.01
C GLU A 311 -8.32 7.48 4.02
N PHE A 312 -7.51 7.82 3.01
CA PHE A 312 -7.89 8.80 2.00
C PHE A 312 -9.14 8.37 1.19
N TYR A 313 -9.20 7.09 0.84
CA TYR A 313 -10.34 6.46 0.19
C TYR A 313 -11.62 6.58 1.04
N LEU A 314 -11.54 6.25 2.33
CA LEU A 314 -12.69 6.28 3.24
C LEU A 314 -13.25 7.70 3.39
N ARG A 315 -12.39 8.72 3.47
CA ARG A 315 -12.83 10.12 3.48
C ARG A 315 -13.53 10.53 2.20
N CYS A 316 -12.98 10.14 1.04
CA CYS A 316 -13.64 10.39 -0.25
C CYS A 316 -15.01 9.70 -0.30
N MET A 317 -15.10 8.46 0.17
CA MET A 317 -16.35 7.70 0.22
C MET A 317 -17.38 8.36 1.13
N GLU A 318 -16.97 8.79 2.33
CA GLU A 318 -17.86 9.46 3.28
C GLU A 318 -18.39 10.80 2.74
N LEU A 319 -17.52 11.62 2.12
CA LEU A 319 -17.94 12.86 1.45
C LEU A 319 -19.00 12.58 0.38
N LEU A 320 -18.75 11.62 -0.51
CA LEU A 320 -19.66 11.30 -1.60
C LEU A 320 -20.98 10.73 -1.08
N ARG A 321 -20.96 9.97 0.02
CA ARG A 321 -22.16 9.47 0.70
C ARG A 321 -22.97 10.62 1.32
N LYS A 322 -22.34 11.55 2.03
CA LYS A 322 -23.02 12.74 2.58
C LYS A 322 -23.71 13.54 1.48
N ILE A 323 -23.06 13.69 0.33
CA ILE A 323 -23.63 14.35 -0.85
C ILE A 323 -24.83 13.55 -1.40
N GLN A 324 -24.70 12.22 -1.52
CA GLN A 324 -25.78 11.34 -1.95
C GLN A 324 -27.00 11.47 -1.05
N ASP A 325 -26.83 11.30 0.27
CA ASP A 325 -27.90 11.39 1.27
C ASP A 325 -28.61 12.74 1.18
N HIS A 326 -27.85 13.83 1.00
CA HIS A 326 -28.40 15.16 0.84
C HIS A 326 -29.26 15.29 -0.43
N CYS A 327 -28.79 14.78 -1.57
CA CYS A 327 -29.51 14.84 -2.84
C CYS A 327 -30.81 14.01 -2.80
N LEU A 328 -30.74 12.80 -2.23
CA LEU A 328 -31.91 11.93 -2.06
C LEU A 328 -32.98 12.60 -1.17
N THR A 329 -32.54 13.27 -0.11
CA THR A 329 -33.44 13.92 0.86
C THR A 329 -34.07 15.20 0.30
N HIS A 330 -33.29 16.05 -0.38
CA HIS A 330 -33.71 17.41 -0.74
C HIS A 330 -34.16 17.55 -2.19
N ALA A 331 -33.87 16.57 -3.05
CA ALA A 331 -34.24 16.58 -4.45
C ALA A 331 -34.72 15.20 -4.95
N PRO A 332 -35.71 14.56 -4.29
CA PRO A 332 -36.09 13.17 -4.57
C PRO A 332 -36.64 12.92 -5.98
N LEU A 333 -37.21 13.93 -6.65
CA LEU A 333 -37.65 13.79 -8.06
C LEU A 333 -36.47 13.88 -9.05
N ASP A 334 -35.38 14.55 -8.67
CA ASP A 334 -34.16 14.63 -9.49
C ASP A 334 -33.24 13.44 -9.22
N TYR A 335 -33.31 12.88 -8.00
CA TYR A 335 -32.51 11.75 -7.51
C TYR A 335 -33.40 10.70 -6.81
N PRO A 336 -34.22 9.93 -7.55
CA PRO A 336 -35.06 8.89 -6.98
C PRO A 336 -34.24 7.77 -6.31
N GLU A 337 -34.60 7.41 -5.07
CA GLU A 337 -33.90 6.39 -4.26
C GLU A 337 -33.70 5.07 -5.01
N GLU A 338 -34.70 4.63 -5.79
CA GLU A 338 -34.67 3.37 -6.54
C GLU A 338 -33.47 3.27 -7.49
N MET A 339 -33.02 4.41 -8.03
CA MET A 339 -31.89 4.52 -8.95
C MET A 339 -30.58 4.89 -8.25
N PHE A 340 -30.65 5.70 -7.19
CA PHE A 340 -29.48 6.37 -6.63
C PHE A 340 -29.05 5.87 -5.25
N ASP A 341 -29.85 5.09 -4.52
CA ASP A 341 -29.49 4.58 -3.16
C ASP A 341 -28.62 3.32 -3.20
N LYS A 342 -28.59 2.59 -4.32
CA LYS A 342 -27.98 1.25 -4.38
C LYS A 342 -26.51 1.25 -4.79
N GLY A 343 -25.68 0.52 -4.04
CA GLY A 343 -24.31 0.16 -4.44
C GLY A 343 -23.41 1.39 -4.56
N ILE A 344 -22.81 1.56 -5.74
CA ILE A 344 -22.01 2.75 -6.09
C ILE A 344 -22.88 3.96 -6.47
N GLY A 345 -24.07 4.08 -5.87
CA GLY A 345 -25.07 5.12 -6.12
C GLY A 345 -24.52 6.53 -5.96
N MET A 346 -23.68 6.75 -4.94
CA MET A 346 -22.93 7.99 -4.71
C MET A 346 -22.15 8.46 -5.96
N ASN A 347 -21.48 7.55 -6.68
CA ASN A 347 -20.72 7.89 -7.88
C ASN A 347 -21.65 8.35 -9.02
N THR A 348 -22.88 7.81 -9.07
CA THR A 348 -23.90 8.18 -10.06
C THR A 348 -24.51 9.54 -9.70
N VAL A 349 -24.81 9.79 -8.41
CA VAL A 349 -25.24 11.11 -7.94
C VAL A 349 -24.23 12.18 -8.31
N THR A 350 -22.94 11.96 -8.04
CA THR A 350 -21.90 12.95 -8.39
C THR A 350 -21.80 13.18 -9.89
N ALA A 351 -21.90 12.13 -10.71
CA ALA A 351 -21.92 12.29 -12.17
C ALA A 351 -23.11 13.15 -12.64
N GLU A 352 -24.29 12.95 -12.03
CA GLU A 352 -25.47 13.78 -12.31
C GLU A 352 -25.33 15.21 -11.80
N LEU A 353 -24.71 15.43 -10.64
CA LEU A 353 -24.39 16.77 -10.15
C LEU A 353 -23.49 17.54 -11.12
N LEU A 354 -22.51 16.86 -11.74
CA LEU A 354 -21.65 17.50 -12.75
C LEU A 354 -22.45 17.91 -14.01
N HIS A 355 -23.58 17.26 -14.30
CA HIS A 355 -24.48 17.69 -15.36
C HIS A 355 -25.25 18.97 -15.02
N ASP A 356 -25.38 19.36 -13.74
CA ASP A 356 -26.00 20.64 -13.35
C ASP A 356 -25.22 21.83 -13.93
N LEU A 357 -23.90 21.70 -14.01
CA LEU A 357 -23.00 22.70 -14.60
C LEU A 357 -23.22 22.92 -16.11
N SER A 358 -24.03 22.08 -16.76
CA SER A 358 -24.40 22.23 -18.16
C SER A 358 -25.76 22.93 -18.37
N GLY A 359 -26.37 23.45 -17.30
CA GLY A 359 -27.67 24.13 -17.37
C GLY A 359 -28.85 23.18 -17.57
N ARG A 360 -28.70 21.90 -17.19
CA ARG A 360 -29.79 20.92 -17.28
C ARG A 360 -30.93 21.34 -16.34
N PRO A 361 -32.19 21.38 -16.82
CA PRO A 361 -33.33 21.69 -15.95
C PRO A 361 -33.46 20.67 -14.80
N ARG A 362 -33.74 21.16 -13.59
CA ARG A 362 -33.96 20.38 -12.36
C ARG A 362 -35.30 20.77 -11.74
N PHE A 363 -35.96 19.81 -11.10
CA PHE A 363 -37.24 20.05 -10.41
C PHE A 363 -37.04 20.84 -9.11
N HIS A 364 -35.96 20.56 -8.36
CA HIS A 364 -35.69 21.16 -7.05
C HIS A 364 -34.56 22.20 -7.05
N GLY A 365 -34.11 22.62 -8.23
CA GLY A 365 -32.92 23.45 -8.38
C GLY A 365 -31.63 22.63 -8.42
N ILE A 366 -30.50 23.32 -8.61
CA ILE A 366 -29.18 22.70 -8.73
C ILE A 366 -28.65 22.30 -7.36
N MET A 367 -28.20 21.05 -7.23
CA MET A 367 -27.67 20.52 -5.97
C MET A 367 -26.14 20.70 -5.87
N PHE A 368 -25.49 21.05 -6.99
CA PHE A 368 -24.04 21.22 -7.05
C PHE A 368 -23.46 22.21 -6.01
N PRO A 369 -24.04 23.40 -5.75
CA PRO A 369 -23.49 24.32 -4.73
C PRO A 369 -23.51 23.74 -3.31
N HIS A 370 -24.51 22.92 -2.99
CA HIS A 370 -24.60 22.23 -1.70
C HIS A 370 -23.50 21.17 -1.57
N ALA A 371 -23.25 20.41 -2.64
CA ALA A 371 -22.16 19.45 -2.69
C ALA A 371 -20.78 20.13 -2.52
N VAL A 372 -20.57 21.30 -3.14
CA VAL A 372 -19.33 22.08 -2.97
C VAL A 372 -19.16 22.60 -1.55
N THR A 373 -20.26 22.96 -0.88
CA THR A 373 -20.22 23.36 0.54
C THR A 373 -19.74 22.21 1.42
N MET A 374 -20.24 20.99 1.20
CA MET A 374 -19.80 19.80 1.93
C MET A 374 -18.33 19.46 1.66
N LEU A 375 -17.92 19.54 0.39
CA LEU A 375 -16.53 19.37 -0.01
C LEU A 375 -15.62 20.38 0.69
N ARG A 376 -16.00 21.67 0.73
CA ARG A 376 -15.23 22.72 1.41
C ARG A 376 -15.05 22.39 2.89
N ASN A 377 -16.09 21.93 3.58
CA ASN A 377 -16.00 21.57 5.00
C ASN A 377 -14.97 20.47 5.21
N VAL A 378 -15.01 19.40 4.40
CA VAL A 378 -14.01 18.32 4.46
C VAL A 378 -12.59 18.83 4.19
N ILE A 379 -12.41 19.72 3.21
CA ILE A 379 -11.09 20.29 2.91
C ILE A 379 -10.55 21.11 4.09
N VAL A 380 -11.40 21.94 4.71
CA VAL A 380 -10.99 22.79 5.83
C VAL A 380 -10.67 21.96 7.08
N GLU A 381 -11.46 20.92 7.35
CA GLU A 381 -11.30 20.09 8.54
C GLU A 381 -10.14 19.08 8.38
N GLU A 382 -10.00 18.47 7.21
CA GLU A 382 -9.16 17.28 7.04
C GLU A 382 -8.32 17.25 5.75
N GLY A 383 -8.32 18.33 4.95
CA GLY A 383 -7.74 18.35 3.60
C GLY A 383 -6.23 18.09 3.51
N SER A 384 -5.50 18.11 4.63
CA SER A 384 -4.07 17.79 4.67
C SER A 384 -3.73 16.67 5.64
N ALA A 385 -4.72 15.98 6.20
CA ALA A 385 -4.49 15.11 7.35
C ALA A 385 -3.76 13.81 6.95
N VAL A 386 -3.97 13.26 5.74
CA VAL A 386 -3.24 12.05 5.31
C VAL A 386 -1.77 12.38 5.04
N LEU A 387 -1.49 13.47 4.33
CA LEU A 387 -0.11 13.94 4.10
C LEU A 387 0.61 14.27 5.40
N THR A 388 -0.08 14.92 6.34
CA THR A 388 0.51 15.28 7.63
C THR A 388 0.90 14.03 8.42
N LYS A 389 0.02 13.02 8.46
CA LYS A 389 0.34 11.71 9.07
C LYS A 389 1.49 11.01 8.35
N ALA A 390 1.51 11.01 7.01
CA ALA A 390 2.59 10.41 6.23
C ALA A 390 3.96 11.05 6.53
N ARG A 391 4.00 12.40 6.60
CA ARG A 391 5.20 13.17 6.98
C ARG A 391 5.64 12.87 8.41
N ALA A 392 4.69 12.79 9.35
CA ALA A 392 4.99 12.47 10.75
C ALA A 392 5.62 11.07 10.88
N ARG A 393 5.06 10.06 10.19
CA ARG A 393 5.62 8.69 10.14
C ARG A 393 7.03 8.68 9.57
N GLN A 394 7.27 9.40 8.48
CA GLN A 394 8.59 9.49 7.86
C GLN A 394 9.61 10.17 8.79
N HIS A 395 9.23 11.24 9.49
CA HIS A 395 10.11 11.94 10.42
C HIS A 395 10.46 11.09 11.64
N GLN A 396 9.49 10.36 12.19
CA GLN A 396 9.73 9.49 13.34
C GLN A 396 10.74 8.38 13.03
N LYS A 397 10.71 7.82 11.82
CA LYS A 397 11.71 6.83 11.36
C LYS A 397 13.12 7.43 11.28
N LYS A 398 13.24 8.70 10.87
CA LYS A 398 14.54 9.40 10.81
C LYS A 398 15.11 9.68 12.20
N LEU A 399 14.27 10.09 13.16
CA LEU A 399 14.70 10.35 14.54
C LEU A 399 15.24 9.09 15.23
N GLN A 400 14.56 7.95 15.04
CA GLN A 400 15.05 6.66 15.53
C GLN A 400 16.41 6.25 14.94
N HIS A 401 16.75 6.80 13.77
CA HIS A 401 18.06 6.61 13.11
C HIS A 401 19.14 7.60 13.57
N THR A 402 18.77 8.74 14.17
CA THR A 402 19.71 9.81 14.55
C THR A 402 20.11 9.75 16.04
N GLU A 403 19.25 9.15 16.88
CA GLU A 403 19.58 8.88 18.29
C GLU A 403 20.64 7.76 18.45
N THR A 404 20.87 6.99 17.39
CA THR A 404 21.98 6.07 17.25
C THR A 404 23.14 6.87 16.68
N GLY A 405 24.14 7.20 17.51
CA GLY A 405 25.23 8.13 17.16
C GLY A 405 25.91 7.83 15.82
N ASN A 406 26.70 8.80 15.32
CA ASN A 406 27.46 8.69 14.05
C ASN A 406 27.90 7.26 13.78
N GLU A 407 27.49 6.68 12.64
CA GLU A 407 27.90 5.35 12.19
C GLU A 407 29.43 5.27 12.24
N VAL A 408 29.96 4.73 13.35
CA VAL A 408 31.35 4.32 13.40
C VAL A 408 31.38 3.07 12.55
N GLU A 409 32.14 3.13 11.46
CA GLU A 409 32.36 1.99 10.58
C GLU A 409 32.76 0.79 11.46
N PRO A 410 31.98 -0.30 11.47
CA PRO A 410 32.26 -1.42 12.36
C PRO A 410 33.66 -1.93 12.06
N SER A 411 34.47 -2.15 13.09
CA SER A 411 35.78 -2.73 12.88
C SER A 411 35.58 -4.15 12.37
N PHE A 412 35.86 -4.38 11.09
CA PHE A 412 36.00 -5.73 10.53
C PHE A 412 37.21 -6.49 11.10
N GLU A 413 37.73 -6.08 12.26
CA GLU A 413 38.67 -6.89 13.01
C GLU A 413 37.92 -8.14 13.46
N ASN A 414 38.43 -9.29 13.01
CA ASN A 414 37.94 -10.56 13.47
C ASN A 414 38.06 -10.58 15.00
N PRO A 415 36.98 -10.91 15.73
CA PRO A 415 37.06 -11.09 17.16
C PRO A 415 38.16 -12.11 17.51
N PRO A 416 38.84 -12.00 18.66
CA PRO A 416 39.83 -13.00 19.11
C PRO A 416 39.30 -14.44 19.09
N GLU A 417 37.99 -14.60 19.24
CA GLU A 417 37.24 -15.85 19.13
C GLU A 417 37.27 -16.44 17.71
N ASP A 418 37.34 -15.61 16.67
CA ASP A 418 37.57 -16.07 15.31
C ASP A 418 39.03 -16.50 15.10
N ASP A 419 40.00 -16.01 15.88
CA ASP A 419 41.38 -16.55 15.85
C ASP A 419 41.50 -17.96 16.49
N LEU A 420 40.39 -18.58 16.90
CA LEU A 420 40.37 -19.97 17.33
C LEU A 420 40.93 -20.88 16.21
N PRO A 421 41.92 -21.74 16.53
CA PRO A 421 42.43 -22.73 15.60
C PRO A 421 41.31 -23.54 14.96
N VAL A 422 41.40 -23.85 13.67
CA VAL A 422 40.37 -24.62 12.92
C VAL A 422 39.94 -25.93 13.63
N LYS A 423 40.87 -26.56 14.37
CA LYS A 423 40.57 -27.73 15.23
C LYS A 423 39.60 -27.42 16.38
N LEU A 424 39.68 -26.24 16.99
CA LEU A 424 38.73 -25.76 18.01
C LEU A 424 37.42 -25.27 17.39
N ARG A 425 37.45 -24.64 16.21
CA ARG A 425 36.21 -24.28 15.49
C ARG A 425 35.36 -25.50 15.11
N SER A 426 35.99 -26.64 14.81
CA SER A 426 35.28 -27.92 14.61
C SER A 426 34.62 -28.48 15.88
N GLN A 427 35.03 -27.98 17.05
CA GLN A 427 34.38 -28.22 18.34
C GLN A 427 33.34 -27.14 18.67
N CYS A 428 33.30 -26.01 17.96
CA CYS A 428 32.25 -24.99 18.07
C CYS A 428 31.00 -25.29 17.24
N GLY A 429 30.87 -26.49 16.67
CA GLY A 429 29.58 -27.02 16.17
C GLY A 429 28.51 -27.18 17.26
N PHE A 430 28.83 -26.77 18.49
CA PHE A 430 27.97 -26.58 19.64
C PHE A 430 27.84 -25.06 19.88
N MET A 431 26.98 -24.39 19.10
CA MET A 431 26.70 -22.97 19.32
C MET A 431 25.91 -22.79 20.62
N VAL A 432 26.41 -21.88 21.45
CA VAL A 432 25.88 -21.56 22.78
C VAL A 432 25.30 -20.15 22.70
N PHE A 433 23.99 -20.04 22.89
CA PHE A 433 23.27 -18.77 23.01
C PHE A 433 23.29 -18.33 24.46
N GLN A 434 23.61 -17.07 24.74
CA GLN A 434 23.31 -16.49 26.05
C GLN A 434 21.87 -16.01 26.06
N ASP A 435 21.08 -16.49 27.02
CA ASP A 435 19.77 -15.94 27.29
C ASP A 435 19.86 -14.60 28.04
N GLU A 436 18.71 -13.98 28.26
CA GLU A 436 18.54 -12.69 28.94
C GLU A 436 19.05 -12.66 30.40
N ASN A 437 19.36 -13.82 30.99
CA ASN A 437 20.00 -13.94 32.30
C ASN A 437 21.52 -14.18 32.22
N GLY A 438 22.10 -14.23 31.02
CA GLY A 438 23.49 -14.56 30.77
C GLY A 438 23.78 -16.07 30.74
N ASP A 439 22.74 -16.92 30.73
CA ASP A 439 22.91 -18.37 30.74
C ASP A 439 23.11 -18.92 29.33
N CYS A 440 24.14 -19.75 29.20
CA CYS A 440 24.60 -20.36 27.96
C CYS A 440 23.79 -21.63 27.60
N ARG A 441 23.05 -21.64 26.48
CA ARG A 441 22.22 -22.78 26.03
C ARG A 441 22.51 -23.21 24.59
N MET A 442 22.49 -24.53 24.34
CA MET A 442 22.68 -25.12 23.00
C MET A 442 21.35 -25.33 22.28
N LEU A 443 21.33 -25.06 20.97
CA LEU A 443 20.15 -25.23 20.10
C LEU A 443 20.02 -26.64 19.50
N PHE A 444 21.07 -27.49 19.62
CA PHE A 444 21.08 -28.86 19.10
C PHE A 444 21.63 -29.87 20.12
N ASP A 445 20.86 -30.16 21.16
CA ASP A 445 21.03 -31.36 22.00
C ASP A 445 20.18 -32.50 21.42
N SER A 446 20.70 -33.14 20.36
CA SER A 446 20.22 -34.46 19.95
C SER A 446 20.91 -35.50 20.84
N ARG A 447 20.21 -36.00 21.87
CA ARG A 447 20.59 -37.28 22.48
C ARG A 447 20.35 -38.43 21.52
#